data_AF-A0AAJ7PIM1-F1
#
_entry.id   AF-A0AAJ7PIM1-F1
#
_cell.length_a   1.000
_cell.length_b   1.000
_cell.length_c   1.000
_cell.angle_alpha   90.00
_cell.angle_beta   90.00
_cell.angle_gamma   90.00
#
_symmetry.space_group_name_H-M   'P 1'
#
loop_
_entity.id
_entity.type
_entity.pdbx_description
1 polymer ?
#
loop_
_entity_poly.entity_id
_entity_poly.type
_entity_poly.pdbx_seq_one_letter_code
_entity_poly.pdbx_strand_id
1 'polypeptide(L)'
;MDDRRVFIVDMYNRYIYPGDGYAKRAIKRKVELDWGTEDSEYLQKVELHSEGALNEVRPDIIVYNAGTDILDGDPLGGLSISPQAIFMIHLLFAAFGVMART
;
A
#
# COMPACT_ATOMS: atom_id res chain seq x y z
N MET A 1 11.74 15.79 -2.77
CA MET A 1 11.43 14.94 -1.61
C MET A 1 10.39 15.56 -0.68
N ASP A 2 10.14 16.87 -0.76
CA ASP A 2 9.20 17.55 0.16
C ASP A 2 8.14 18.37 -0.58
N ASP A 3 7.61 17.80 -1.66
CA ASP A 3 6.41 18.38 -2.28
C ASP A 3 5.20 18.05 -1.42
N ARG A 4 4.67 19.04 -0.71
CA ARG A 4 3.55 18.89 0.23
C ARG A 4 2.22 18.58 -0.45
N ARG A 5 2.17 18.68 -1.78
CA ARG A 5 0.98 18.35 -2.57
C ARG A 5 0.82 16.84 -2.79
N VAL A 6 1.85 16.06 -2.47
CA VAL A 6 1.86 14.60 -2.69
C VAL A 6 2.06 13.89 -1.35
N PHE A 7 1.16 12.97 -1.04
CA PHE A 7 1.25 12.09 0.12
C PHE A 7 1.36 10.65 -0.37
N ILE A 8 2.48 10.00 -0.06
CA ILE A 8 2.75 8.61 -0.48
C ILE A 8 2.59 7.70 0.73
N VAL A 9 1.64 6.78 0.61
CA VAL A 9 1.59 5.54 1.39
C VAL A 9 2.19 4.45 0.53
N ASP A 10 3.14 3.69 1.08
CA ASP A 10 3.77 2.59 0.36
C ASP A 10 3.90 1.37 1.28
N MET A 11 3.44 0.23 0.78
CA MET A 11 3.40 -1.07 1.44
C MET A 11 4.21 -2.06 0.62
N TYR A 12 5.39 -2.45 1.12
CA TYR A 12 6.33 -3.25 0.35
C TYR A 12 7.17 -4.18 1.22
N ASN A 13 7.65 -5.27 0.63
CA ASN A 13 8.65 -6.14 1.24
C ASN A 13 9.99 -5.40 1.30
N ARG A 14 10.49 -5.12 2.50
CA ARG A 14 11.69 -4.27 2.68
C ARG A 14 13.01 -4.92 2.28
N TYR A 15 13.00 -6.23 2.03
CA TYR A 15 14.21 -7.02 1.77
C TYR A 15 14.50 -7.21 0.27
N ILE A 16 13.59 -6.78 -0.61
CA ILE A 16 13.72 -6.95 -2.07
C ILE A 16 14.10 -5.64 -2.77
N TYR A 17 14.39 -5.74 -4.08
CA TYR A 17 14.74 -4.61 -4.94
C TYR A 17 13.79 -3.40 -4.75
N PRO A 18 14.25 -2.14 -4.86
CA PRO A 18 15.61 -1.69 -5.20
C PRO A 18 16.54 -1.40 -4.01
N GLY A 19 16.04 -1.44 -2.78
CA GLY A 19 16.81 -0.95 -1.62
C GLY A 19 17.10 0.56 -1.68
N ASP A 20 16.31 1.34 -2.43
CA ASP A 20 16.55 2.76 -2.67
C ASP A 20 16.19 3.64 -1.45
N GLY A 21 17.19 3.92 -0.62
CA GLY A 21 17.08 4.81 0.53
C GLY A 21 16.80 6.28 0.17
N TYR A 22 17.10 6.71 -1.06
CA TYR A 22 16.73 8.06 -1.54
C TYR A 22 15.22 8.11 -1.76
N ALA A 23 14.67 7.24 -2.60
CA ALA A 23 13.23 7.14 -2.88
C ALA A 23 12.40 6.98 -1.60
N LYS A 24 12.87 6.14 -0.67
CA LYS A 24 12.23 5.90 0.64
C LYS A 24 12.00 7.15 1.49
N ARG A 25 12.68 8.27 1.24
CA ARG A 25 12.46 9.53 1.97
C ARG A 25 11.22 10.31 1.51
N ALA A 26 10.67 9.99 0.34
CA ALA A 26 9.45 10.64 -0.17
C ALA A 26 8.19 9.99 0.41
N ILE A 27 8.30 8.72 0.82
CA ILE A 27 7.20 7.95 1.39
C ILE A 27 6.87 8.51 2.78
N LYS A 28 5.73 9.19 2.90
CA LYS A 28 5.27 9.81 4.15
C LYS A 28 4.78 8.75 5.13
N ARG A 29 4.11 7.70 4.62
CA ARG A 29 3.66 6.55 5.39
C ARG A 29 4.25 5.27 4.82
N LYS A 30 5.37 4.86 5.40
CA LYS A 30 6.16 3.70 4.99
C LYS A 30 5.76 2.49 5.82
N VAL A 31 5.23 1.47 5.16
CA VAL A 31 4.76 0.25 5.80
C VAL A 31 5.62 -0.89 5.27
N GLU A 32 6.65 -1.23 6.04
CA GLU A 32 7.56 -2.31 5.67
C GLU A 32 6.96 -3.66 6.09
N LEU A 33 6.90 -4.58 5.15
CA LEU A 33 6.40 -5.94 5.32
C LEU A 33 7.57 -6.92 5.41
N ASP A 34 7.36 -7.98 6.17
CA ASP A 34 8.32 -9.08 6.27
C ASP A 34 8.01 -10.15 5.22
N TRP A 35 8.98 -11.06 5.01
CA TRP A 35 8.81 -12.18 4.08
C TRP A 35 7.61 -13.03 4.46
N GLY A 36 6.83 -13.43 3.46
CA GLY A 36 5.68 -14.31 3.66
C GLY A 36 4.54 -13.69 4.46
N THR A 37 4.45 -12.35 4.58
CA THR A 37 3.25 -11.71 5.13
C THR A 37 2.01 -12.25 4.40
N GLU A 38 1.04 -12.71 5.19
CA GLU A 38 -0.19 -13.35 4.73
C GLU A 38 -1.37 -12.38 4.71
N ASP A 39 -2.48 -12.82 4.12
CA ASP A 39 -3.71 -12.04 3.91
C ASP A 39 -4.16 -11.21 5.11
N SER A 40 -4.25 -11.82 6.30
CA SER A 40 -4.83 -11.17 7.48
C SER A 40 -4.02 -9.96 7.93
N GLU A 41 -2.69 -10.12 8.00
CA GLU A 41 -1.77 -9.04 8.36
C GLU A 41 -1.75 -7.97 7.27
N TYR A 42 -1.72 -8.37 5.99
CA TYR A 42 -1.69 -7.44 4.88
C TYR A 42 -2.95 -6.57 4.85
N LEU A 43 -4.14 -7.18 4.90
CA LEU A 43 -5.42 -6.48 4.88
C LEU A 43 -5.57 -5.54 6.07
N GLN A 44 -5.19 -5.98 7.28
CA GLN A 44 -5.22 -5.12 8.47
C GLN A 44 -4.31 -3.90 8.29
N LYS A 45 -3.09 -4.09 7.76
CA LYS A 45 -2.17 -2.98 7.50
C LYS A 45 -2.69 -2.05 6.41
N VAL A 46 -3.28 -2.56 5.33
CA VAL A 46 -3.90 -1.72 4.28
C VAL A 46 -4.98 -0.83 4.90
N GLU A 47 -5.93 -1.41 5.62
CA GLU A 47 -7.04 -0.66 6.23
C GLU A 47 -6.51 0.42 7.18
N LEU A 48 -5.71 0.03 8.16
CA LEU A 48 -5.13 0.95 9.16
C LEU A 48 -4.36 2.11 8.51
N HIS A 49 -3.52 1.79 7.52
CA HIS A 49 -2.63 2.77 6.93
C HIS A 49 -3.30 3.61 5.83
N SER A 50 -4.34 3.11 5.16
CA SER A 50 -5.13 3.92 4.24
C SER A 50 -6.05 4.87 4.99
N GLU A 51 -6.79 4.38 5.99
CA GLU A 51 -7.68 5.22 6.81
C GLU A 51 -6.92 6.33 7.52
N GLY A 52 -5.82 5.98 8.20
CA GLY A 52 -5.05 7.01 8.89
C GLY A 52 -4.46 8.05 7.91
N ALA A 53 -4.22 7.73 6.64
CA ALA A 53 -3.70 8.69 5.67
C ALA A 53 -4.81 9.66 5.26
N LEU A 54 -6.02 9.13 5.03
CA LEU A 54 -7.20 9.94 4.72
C LEU A 54 -7.68 10.79 5.92
N ASN A 55 -7.34 10.39 7.15
CA ASN A 55 -7.57 11.20 8.34
C ASN A 55 -6.53 12.34 8.49
N GLU A 56 -5.32 12.15 7.96
CA GLU A 56 -4.25 13.16 8.01
C GLU A 56 -4.34 14.17 6.86
N VAL A 57 -4.76 13.73 5.67
CA VAL A 57 -4.82 14.57 4.47
C VAL A 57 -6.15 14.41 3.75
N ARG A 58 -6.59 15.48 3.07
CA ARG A 58 -7.76 15.47 2.19
C ARG A 58 -7.29 15.55 0.74
N PRO A 59 -7.08 14.42 0.05
CA PRO A 59 -6.59 14.42 -1.32
C PRO A 59 -7.72 14.79 -2.30
N ASP A 60 -7.40 15.60 -3.31
CA ASP A 60 -8.32 15.84 -4.44
C ASP A 60 -8.40 14.61 -5.36
N ILE A 61 -7.31 13.83 -5.43
CA ILE A 61 -7.18 12.63 -6.28
C ILE A 61 -6.43 11.56 -5.49
N ILE A 62 -6.95 10.32 -5.57
CA ILE A 62 -6.28 9.12 -5.07
C ILE A 62 -5.78 8.32 -6.27
N VAL A 63 -4.50 7.96 -6.25
CA VAL A 63 -3.90 7.04 -7.22
C VAL A 63 -3.54 5.75 -6.49
N TYR A 64 -4.11 4.64 -6.93
CA TYR A 64 -3.82 3.31 -6.43
C TYR A 64 -2.98 2.54 -7.47
N ASN A 65 -1.73 2.25 -7.14
CA ASN A 65 -0.84 1.44 -7.97
C ASN A 65 -1.01 -0.04 -7.59
N ALA A 66 -1.79 -0.79 -8.38
CA ALA A 66 -2.19 -2.16 -8.09
C ALA A 66 -1.16 -3.19 -8.59
N GLY A 67 0.03 -3.22 -7.98
CA GLY A 67 1.01 -4.29 -8.21
C GLY A 67 0.50 -5.65 -7.72
N THR A 68 0.77 -6.71 -8.46
CA THR A 68 0.32 -8.09 -8.13
C THR A 68 1.45 -9.04 -7.80
N ASP A 69 2.69 -8.55 -7.74
CA ASP A 69 3.88 -9.31 -7.35
C ASP A 69 3.85 -9.74 -5.87
N ILE A 70 2.89 -9.24 -5.09
CA ILE A 70 2.63 -9.68 -3.70
C ILE A 70 1.94 -11.04 -3.59
N LEU A 71 1.49 -11.62 -4.72
CA LEU A 71 0.77 -12.90 -4.73
C LEU A 71 1.65 -14.04 -4.23
N ASP A 72 1.04 -15.00 -3.53
CA ASP A 72 1.71 -16.22 -3.11
C ASP A 72 2.31 -16.97 -4.33
N GLY A 73 3.58 -17.31 -4.20
CA GLY A 73 4.37 -17.95 -5.27
C GLY A 73 4.95 -16.99 -6.34
N ASP A 74 4.71 -15.67 -6.25
CA ASP A 74 5.40 -14.72 -7.12
C ASP A 74 6.92 -14.72 -6.87
N PRO A 75 7.77 -14.83 -7.91
CA PRO A 75 9.21 -14.98 -7.74
C PRO A 75 9.94 -13.70 -7.31
N LEU A 76 9.28 -12.54 -7.32
CA LEU A 76 9.88 -11.23 -7.05
C LEU A 76 9.41 -10.60 -5.73
N GLY A 77 8.11 -10.68 -5.41
CA GLY A 77 7.57 -9.92 -4.27
C GLY A 77 7.73 -10.58 -2.90
N GLY A 78 7.76 -11.91 -2.83
CA GLY A 78 8.12 -12.62 -1.59
C GLY A 78 7.11 -12.52 -0.45
N LEU A 79 5.85 -12.23 -0.77
CA LEU A 79 4.73 -12.26 0.16
C LEU A 79 3.84 -13.48 -0.13
N SER A 80 2.86 -13.74 0.73
CA SER A 80 1.98 -14.89 0.65
C SER A 80 0.52 -14.46 0.59
N ILE A 81 0.21 -13.56 -0.36
CA ILE A 81 -1.13 -12.99 -0.50
C ILE A 81 -1.96 -13.80 -1.49
N SER A 82 -3.18 -14.14 -1.09
CA SER A 82 -4.11 -14.88 -1.94
C SER A 82 -4.78 -13.96 -2.98
N PRO A 83 -5.26 -14.52 -4.10
CA PRO A 83 -6.09 -13.78 -5.06
C PRO A 83 -7.37 -13.19 -4.42
N GLN A 84 -7.90 -13.83 -3.37
CA GLN A 84 -9.08 -13.34 -2.64
C GLN A 84 -8.77 -12.05 -1.88
N ALA A 85 -7.60 -11.98 -1.22
CA ALA A 85 -7.15 -10.75 -0.57
C ALA A 85 -6.93 -9.62 -1.58
N ILE A 86 -6.40 -9.90 -2.78
CA ILE A 86 -6.31 -8.90 -3.87
C ILE A 86 -7.68 -8.30 -4.20
N PHE A 87 -8.70 -9.14 -4.36
CA PHE A 87 -10.06 -8.70 -4.62
C PHE A 87 -10.60 -7.78 -3.50
N MET A 88 -10.35 -8.15 -2.24
CA MET A 88 -10.76 -7.34 -1.08
C MET A 88 -10.09 -5.96 -1.08
N ILE A 89 -8.78 -5.90 -1.38
CA ILE A 89 -8.04 -4.64 -1.49
C ILE A 89 -8.65 -3.74 -2.57
N HIS A 90 -8.97 -4.30 -3.74
CA HIS A 90 -9.56 -3.54 -4.85
C HIS A 90 -10.93 -2.95 -4.47
N LEU A 91 -11.75 -3.72 -3.76
CA LEU A 91 -13.05 -3.25 -3.27
C LEU A 91 -12.89 -2.13 -2.24
N LEU A 92 -11.91 -2.25 -1.33
CA LEU A 92 -11.61 -1.24 -0.33
C LEU A 92 -11.19 0.10 -0.97
N PHE A 93 -10.28 0.08 -1.94
CA PHE A 93 -9.85 1.30 -2.62
C PHE A 93 -10.96 1.91 -3.51
N ALA A 94 -11.82 1.09 -4.10
CA ALA A 94 -13.01 1.59 -4.78
C ALA A 94 -13.94 2.33 -3.80
N ALA A 95 -14.11 1.82 -2.57
CA ALA A 95 -14.90 2.47 -1.53
C ALA A 95 -14.27 3.79 -1.05
N PHE A 96 -12.95 3.83 -0.84
CA PHE A 96 -12.25 5.08 -0.48
C PHE A 96 -12.36 6.15 -1.57
N GLY A 97 -12.30 5.76 -2.85
CA GLY A 97 -12.52 6.68 -3.96
C GLY A 97 -13.91 7.32 -3.97
N VAL A 98 -14.92 6.63 -3.42
CA VAL A 98 -16.27 7.16 -3.23
C VAL A 98 -16.32 8.10 -2.02
N MET A 99 -15.70 7.74 -0.89
CA MET A 99 -15.68 8.57 0.33
C MET A 99 -14.89 9.87 0.21
N ALA A 100 -13.81 9.90 -0.58
CA ALA A 100 -13.01 11.11 -0.74
C ALA A 100 -13.73 12.26 -1.50
N ARG A 101 -14.93 12.00 -2.03
CA ARG A 101 -15.75 13.00 -2.77
C ARG A 101 -16.88 13.63 -1.96
N THR A 102 -17.10 13.22 -0.71
CA THR A 102 -18.13 13.76 0.19
C THR A 102 -17.53 14.67 1.24
#